data_AF-A0A4R4R5G8-F1
#
_entry.id   AF-A0A4R4R5G8-F1
#
_cell.length_a   1.000
_cell.length_b   1.000
_cell.length_c   1.000
_cell.angle_alpha   90.00
_cell.angle_beta   90.00
_cell.angle_gamma   90.00
#
_symmetry.space_group_name_H-M   'P 1'
#
loop_
_entity.id
_entity.type
_entity.pdbx_description
1 polymer ?
#
loop_
_entity_poly.entity_id
_entity_poly.type
_entity_poly.pdbx_seq_one_letter_code
_entity_poly.pdbx_strand_id
1 'polypeptide(L)'
;MAAIADKYSRPRFRDPAPSGFIYLGLSIDPPRVPPVHHSGKRDKEVERLRAVAERLGARSDVVQARLFQAVLIPPLKGMPCFDVTMLVETAAPEAIADVRTSAPFQEIDAELVIPADNPVRLGDTENPSTGIYLFNHFLAPDSETAVDGWKSVAGWYTEKAGVDNSIPLRPLEESPYAFINYARIPGNAPSFLLGQLARPSFHSFVRSRLKKHGMTALPLLVRPV
;
A
#
# COMPACT_ATOMS: atom_id res chain seq x y z
N MET A 1 18.41 19.46 -25.76
CA MET A 1 17.43 18.47 -25.26
C MET A 1 16.36 19.20 -24.48
N ALA A 2 15.21 19.49 -25.10
CA ALA A 2 14.14 20.22 -24.44
C ALA A 2 13.59 19.40 -23.26
N ALA A 3 13.72 19.94 -22.05
CA ALA A 3 13.02 19.42 -20.89
C ALA A 3 11.53 19.43 -21.21
N ILE A 4 10.90 18.25 -21.28
CA ILE A 4 9.45 18.18 -21.27
C ILE A 4 9.06 18.78 -19.92
N ALA A 5 8.56 20.02 -19.92
CA ALA A 5 8.03 20.64 -18.73
C ALA A 5 7.05 19.65 -18.08
N ASP A 6 7.30 19.26 -16.84
CA ASP A 6 6.39 18.39 -16.12
C ASP A 6 5.06 19.14 -16.00
N LYS A 7 4.03 18.64 -16.69
CA LYS A 7 2.68 19.24 -16.77
C LYS A 7 2.08 19.54 -15.38
N TYR A 8 2.55 18.86 -14.35
CA TYR A 8 2.14 19.01 -12.96
C TYR A 8 3.38 19.26 -12.11
N SER A 9 3.22 20.07 -11.07
CA SER A 9 4.28 20.43 -10.14
C SER A 9 4.79 19.17 -9.45
N ARG A 10 6.10 19.04 -9.32
CA ARG A 10 6.67 17.96 -8.51
C ARG A 10 6.30 18.21 -7.05
N PRO A 11 5.69 17.24 -6.36
CA PRO A 11 5.38 17.41 -4.96
C PRO A 11 6.67 17.43 -4.14
N ARG A 12 6.59 17.96 -2.92
CA ARG A 12 7.73 17.96 -2.00
C ARG A 12 7.93 16.54 -1.45
N PHE A 13 8.77 15.77 -2.12
CA PHE A 13 9.25 14.50 -1.61
C PHE A 13 10.03 14.71 -0.31
N ARG A 14 9.86 13.76 0.61
CA ARG A 14 10.59 13.67 1.86
C ARG A 14 11.54 12.49 1.78
N ASP A 15 12.60 12.55 2.58
CA ASP A 15 13.53 11.45 2.77
C ASP A 15 12.81 10.16 3.20
N PRO A 16 13.42 8.98 3.00
CA PRO A 16 12.99 7.72 3.59
C PRO A 16 12.47 7.84 5.02
N ALA A 17 11.45 7.06 5.37
CA ALA A 17 11.16 6.81 6.78
C ALA A 17 12.39 6.13 7.43
N PRO A 18 12.75 6.50 8.67
CA PRO A 18 13.80 5.77 9.39
C PRO A 18 13.35 4.34 9.76
N SER A 19 12.06 4.06 9.64
CA SER A 19 11.39 2.81 9.95
C SER A 19 11.62 1.73 8.88
N GLY A 20 11.52 0.47 9.30
CA GLY A 20 11.29 -0.66 8.41
C GLY A 20 9.80 -0.99 8.32
N PHE A 21 9.41 -1.79 7.34
CA PHE A 21 8.02 -2.21 7.16
C PHE A 21 7.92 -3.72 6.90
N ILE A 22 6.85 -4.33 7.38
CA ILE A 22 6.45 -5.68 7.01
C ILE A 22 4.99 -5.62 6.58
N TYR A 23 4.76 -5.81 5.29
CA TYR A 23 3.41 -5.93 4.73
C TYR A 23 2.98 -7.40 4.74
N LEU A 24 1.79 -7.68 5.24
CA LEU A 24 1.19 -9.00 5.27
C LEU A 24 -0.15 -8.99 4.51
N GLY A 25 -0.33 -9.93 3.59
CA GLY A 25 -1.57 -10.19 2.87
C GLY A 25 -2.18 -11.52 3.30
N LEU A 26 -3.47 -11.52 3.64
CA LEU A 26 -4.20 -12.70 4.10
C LEU A 26 -5.51 -12.85 3.31
N SER A 27 -5.81 -14.08 2.90
CA SER A 27 -7.04 -14.47 2.20
C SER A 27 -7.89 -15.35 3.10
N ILE A 28 -8.65 -14.75 4.02
CA ILE A 28 -9.42 -15.46 5.04
C ILE A 28 -10.75 -15.98 4.48
N ASP A 29 -11.52 -15.09 3.86
CA ASP A 29 -12.76 -15.40 3.16
C ASP A 29 -12.95 -14.42 1.99
N PRO A 30 -12.06 -14.50 0.98
CA PRO A 30 -11.95 -13.48 -0.04
C PRO A 30 -13.21 -13.39 -0.89
N PRO A 31 -13.64 -12.17 -1.25
CA PRO A 31 -14.85 -11.95 -2.03
C PRO A 31 -14.68 -12.49 -3.45
N ARG A 32 -15.74 -13.09 -4.00
CA ARG A 32 -15.75 -13.55 -5.41
C ARG A 32 -16.07 -12.42 -6.40
N VAL A 33 -16.75 -11.38 -5.92
CA VAL A 33 -17.14 -10.19 -6.69
C VAL A 33 -17.10 -8.96 -5.78
N PRO A 34 -16.83 -7.75 -6.31
CA PRO A 34 -16.97 -6.52 -5.54
C PRO A 34 -18.45 -6.16 -5.32
N PRO A 35 -18.82 -5.50 -4.20
CA PRO A 35 -17.96 -5.08 -3.08
C PRO A 35 -17.63 -6.23 -2.12
N VAL A 36 -16.71 -5.99 -1.18
CA VAL A 36 -16.39 -6.97 -0.14
C VAL A 36 -17.52 -7.02 0.90
N HIS A 37 -18.31 -8.09 0.91
CA HIS A 37 -19.41 -8.30 1.85
C HIS A 37 -18.92 -8.83 3.20
N HIS A 38 -19.75 -8.68 4.25
CA HIS A 38 -19.49 -9.18 5.60
C HIS A 38 -19.26 -10.71 5.63
N SER A 39 -18.33 -11.16 6.48
CA SER A 39 -18.03 -12.57 6.70
C SER A 39 -17.70 -12.83 8.17
N GLY A 40 -18.51 -13.68 8.83
CA GLY A 40 -18.27 -14.04 10.23
C GLY A 40 -16.99 -14.86 10.44
N LYS A 41 -16.47 -15.54 9.39
CA LYS A 41 -15.15 -16.18 9.44
C LYS A 41 -14.06 -15.13 9.48
N ARG A 42 -14.12 -14.13 8.60
CA ARG A 42 -13.17 -13.02 8.59
C ARG A 42 -13.22 -12.22 9.88
N ASP A 43 -14.40 -11.94 10.42
CA ASP A 43 -14.52 -11.13 11.63
C ASP A 43 -13.89 -11.83 12.85
N LYS A 44 -14.08 -13.14 13.00
CA LYS A 44 -13.40 -13.92 14.05
C LYS A 44 -11.88 -13.87 13.90
N GLU A 45 -11.39 -14.00 12.68
CA GLU A 45 -9.96 -13.97 12.42
C GLU A 45 -9.36 -12.58 12.62
N VAL A 46 -10.09 -11.52 12.26
CA VAL A 46 -9.68 -10.14 12.51
C VAL A 46 -9.57 -9.86 14.00
N GLU A 47 -10.48 -10.34 14.83
CA GLU A 47 -10.37 -10.17 16.29
C GLU A 47 -9.15 -10.94 16.86
N ARG A 48 -8.86 -12.14 16.34
CA ARG A 48 -7.63 -12.86 16.70
C ARG A 48 -6.38 -12.07 16.30
N LEU A 49 -6.34 -11.57 15.06
CA LEU A 49 -5.21 -10.81 14.52
C LEU A 49 -5.04 -9.44 15.19
N ARG A 50 -6.12 -8.84 15.71
CA ARG A 50 -6.05 -7.62 16.54
C ARG A 50 -5.24 -7.88 17.81
N ALA A 51 -5.52 -8.96 18.53
CA ALA A 51 -4.76 -9.33 19.72
C ALA A 51 -3.28 -9.65 19.40
N VAL A 52 -3.00 -10.15 18.19
CA VAL A 52 -1.62 -10.30 17.68
C VAL A 52 -0.98 -8.94 17.42
N ALA A 53 -1.67 -8.03 16.73
CA ALA A 53 -1.19 -6.69 16.43
C ALA A 53 -0.90 -5.88 17.69
N GLU A 54 -1.74 -5.98 18.73
CA GLU A 54 -1.51 -5.36 20.03
C GLU A 54 -0.22 -5.87 20.70
N ARG A 55 0.02 -7.19 20.66
CA ARG A 55 1.27 -7.78 21.19
C ARG A 55 2.50 -7.41 20.37
N LEU A 56 2.36 -7.27 19.05
CA LEU A 56 3.43 -6.73 18.21
C LEU A 56 3.71 -5.27 18.57
N GLY A 57 2.68 -4.44 18.68
CA GLY A 57 2.80 -3.02 19.02
C GLY A 57 3.31 -2.75 20.45
N ALA A 58 3.25 -3.74 21.35
CA ALA A 58 3.85 -3.65 22.68
C ALA A 58 5.37 -3.87 22.69
N ARG A 59 5.97 -4.31 21.58
CA ARG A 59 7.42 -4.47 21.47
C ARG A 59 8.09 -3.12 21.27
N SER A 60 9.27 -2.94 21.86
CA SER A 60 10.04 -1.69 21.74
C SER A 60 10.63 -1.43 20.34
N ASP A 61 10.76 -2.47 19.52
CA ASP A 61 11.29 -2.41 18.15
C ASP A 61 10.19 -2.29 17.08
N VAL A 62 8.93 -2.20 17.51
CA VAL A 62 7.75 -1.97 16.65
C VAL A 62 7.19 -0.58 16.97
N VAL A 63 7.07 0.26 15.95
CA VAL A 63 6.41 1.57 16.07
C VAL A 63 4.90 1.37 16.13
N GLN A 64 4.36 0.52 15.26
CA GLN A 64 2.95 0.16 15.23
C GLN A 64 2.71 -1.10 14.39
N ALA A 65 1.62 -1.80 14.68
CA ALA A 65 1.08 -2.86 13.82
C ALA A 65 -0.39 -2.54 13.55
N ARG A 66 -0.73 -2.31 12.28
CA ARG A 66 -2.08 -1.91 11.86
C ARG A 66 -2.72 -3.01 11.04
N LEU A 67 -3.93 -3.38 11.43
CA LEU A 67 -4.76 -4.34 10.71
C LEU A 67 -5.77 -3.59 9.85
N PHE A 68 -6.01 -4.10 8.64
CA PHE A 68 -6.98 -3.56 7.71
C PHE A 68 -7.84 -4.66 7.11
N GLN A 69 -9.11 -4.33 6.85
CA GLN A 69 -10.02 -5.16 6.05
C GLN A 69 -10.22 -4.54 4.68
N ALA A 70 -10.25 -5.38 3.64
CA ALA A 70 -10.60 -4.92 2.30
C ALA A 70 -12.04 -4.41 2.24
N VAL A 71 -12.22 -3.26 1.60
CA VAL A 71 -13.54 -2.68 1.27
C VAL A 71 -13.85 -2.79 -0.22
N LEU A 72 -12.82 -2.82 -1.07
CA LEU A 72 -12.96 -2.98 -2.50
C LEU A 72 -11.72 -3.64 -3.10
N ILE A 73 -11.95 -4.76 -3.79
CA ILE A 73 -10.97 -5.46 -4.62
C ILE A 73 -11.45 -5.38 -6.08
N PRO A 74 -10.81 -4.56 -6.94
CA PRO A 74 -11.19 -4.45 -8.34
C PRO A 74 -10.94 -5.76 -9.10
N PRO A 75 -11.83 -6.16 -10.03
CA PRO A 75 -11.71 -7.42 -10.77
C PRO A 75 -10.68 -7.31 -11.90
N LEU A 76 -9.42 -7.05 -11.55
CA LEU A 76 -8.29 -6.95 -12.48
C LEU A 76 -7.52 -8.26 -12.52
N LYS A 77 -7.05 -8.65 -13.71
CA LYS A 77 -6.22 -9.85 -13.88
C LYS A 77 -4.94 -9.72 -13.05
N GLY A 78 -4.63 -10.75 -12.24
CA GLY A 78 -3.43 -10.79 -11.40
C GLY A 78 -3.55 -10.01 -10.08
N MET A 79 -4.73 -9.48 -9.77
CA MET A 79 -4.99 -8.82 -8.48
C MET A 79 -4.83 -9.80 -7.31
N PRO A 80 -4.08 -9.45 -6.24
CA PRO A 80 -4.14 -10.23 -5.01
C PRO A 80 -5.53 -10.16 -4.38
N CYS A 81 -6.04 -11.30 -3.91
CA CYS A 81 -7.36 -11.40 -3.30
C CYS A 81 -7.32 -11.26 -1.76
N PHE A 82 -6.37 -10.47 -1.22
CA PHE A 82 -6.27 -10.29 0.22
C PHE A 82 -7.47 -9.50 0.75
N ASP A 83 -8.28 -10.13 1.61
CA ASP A 83 -9.42 -9.50 2.27
C ASP A 83 -9.07 -8.98 3.68
N VAL A 84 -7.90 -9.37 4.19
CA VAL A 84 -7.26 -8.81 5.37
C VAL A 84 -5.80 -8.50 5.05
N THR A 85 -5.31 -7.37 5.52
CA THR A 85 -3.89 -7.00 5.41
C THR A 85 -3.39 -6.45 6.73
N MET A 86 -2.13 -6.68 7.08
CA MET A 86 -1.47 -6.05 8.22
C MET A 86 -0.23 -5.31 7.73
N LEU A 87 0.00 -4.11 8.28
CA LEU A 87 1.25 -3.38 8.10
C LEU A 87 1.91 -3.22 9.46
N VAL A 88 3.08 -3.82 9.62
CA VAL A 88 3.93 -3.62 10.80
C VAL A 88 5.01 -2.62 10.42
N GLU A 89 5.08 -1.51 11.15
CA GLU A 89 6.16 -0.54 11.06
C GLU A 89 7.14 -0.79 12.21
N THR A 90 8.41 -1.05 11.87
CA THR A 90 9.48 -1.30 12.83
C THR A 90 10.27 -0.02 13.10
N ALA A 91 10.93 0.08 14.25
CA ALA A 91 11.70 1.27 14.62
C ALA A 91 12.85 1.57 13.63
N ALA A 92 13.37 0.53 12.96
CA ALA A 92 14.35 0.61 11.89
C ALA A 92 14.26 -0.63 10.97
N PRO A 93 14.77 -0.58 9.72
CA PRO A 93 14.82 -1.73 8.82
C PRO A 93 15.50 -2.95 9.44
N GLU A 94 16.53 -2.76 10.26
CA GLU A 94 17.31 -3.83 10.89
C GLU A 94 16.47 -4.65 11.89
N ALA A 95 15.43 -4.06 12.48
CA ALA A 95 14.54 -4.75 13.42
C ALA A 95 13.57 -5.73 12.74
N ILE A 96 13.46 -5.73 11.41
CA ILE A 96 12.53 -6.59 10.67
C ILE A 96 12.78 -8.08 10.97
N ALA A 97 14.04 -8.52 11.02
CA ALA A 97 14.37 -9.92 11.25
C ALA A 97 13.94 -10.39 12.65
N ASP A 98 14.18 -9.57 13.67
CA ASP A 98 13.82 -9.87 15.06
C ASP A 98 12.29 -9.86 15.27
N VAL A 99 11.59 -8.95 14.61
CA VAL A 99 10.12 -8.93 14.62
C VAL A 99 9.56 -10.16 13.94
N ARG A 100 10.10 -10.57 12.77
CA ARG A 100 9.65 -11.77 12.05
C ARG A 100 9.82 -13.05 12.85
N THR A 101 10.88 -13.17 13.65
CA THR A 101 11.14 -14.37 14.47
C THR A 101 10.40 -14.36 15.81
N SER A 102 9.72 -13.27 16.16
CA SER A 102 8.98 -13.17 17.41
C SER A 102 7.76 -14.08 17.46
N ALA A 103 7.44 -14.59 18.66
CA ALA A 103 6.26 -15.43 18.90
C ALA A 103 4.95 -14.83 18.33
N PRO A 104 4.57 -13.56 18.59
CA PRO A 104 3.33 -13.01 18.03
C PRO A 104 3.33 -12.95 16.50
N PHE A 105 4.47 -12.69 15.86
CA PHE A 105 4.54 -12.67 14.39
C PHE A 105 4.34 -14.07 13.81
N GLN A 106 4.92 -15.11 14.44
CA GLN A 106 4.80 -16.50 14.03
C GLN A 106 3.37 -17.07 14.18
N GLU A 107 2.49 -16.39 14.91
CA GLU A 107 1.06 -16.72 14.99
C GLU A 107 0.26 -16.26 13.75
N ILE A 108 0.85 -15.50 12.84
CA ILE A 108 0.19 -14.97 11.65
C ILE A 108 0.42 -15.93 10.48
N ASP A 109 -0.64 -16.59 10.04
CA ASP A 109 -0.64 -17.41 8.82
C ASP A 109 -0.93 -16.53 7.60
N ALA A 110 0.06 -15.74 7.19
CA ALA A 110 -0.06 -14.84 6.05
C ALA A 110 0.30 -15.55 4.74
N GLU A 111 -0.52 -15.33 3.70
CA GLU A 111 -0.27 -15.85 2.35
C GLU A 111 0.91 -15.13 1.69
N LEU A 112 1.07 -13.83 1.99
CA LEU A 112 2.16 -13.02 1.50
C LEU A 112 2.78 -12.22 2.65
N VAL A 113 4.10 -12.26 2.75
CA VAL A 113 4.89 -11.44 3.68
C VAL A 113 5.96 -10.71 2.89
N ILE A 114 5.97 -9.38 2.95
CA ILE A 114 6.96 -8.54 2.26
C ILE A 114 7.65 -7.66 3.31
N PRO A 115 8.90 -7.99 3.71
CA PRO A 115 9.76 -7.04 4.39
C PRO A 115 10.16 -5.94 3.40
N ALA A 116 10.07 -4.69 3.81
CA ALA A 116 10.24 -3.55 2.94
C ALA A 116 10.94 -2.37 3.63
N ASP A 117 11.63 -1.58 2.82
CA ASP A 117 12.01 -0.22 3.17
C ASP A 117 11.10 0.81 2.51
N ASN A 118 11.34 2.08 2.82
CA ASN A 118 10.70 3.20 2.17
C ASN A 118 11.75 4.10 1.49
N PRO A 119 11.92 4.04 0.15
CA PRO A 119 12.98 4.79 -0.52
C PRO A 119 12.71 6.30 -0.63
N VAL A 120 11.46 6.73 -0.44
CA VAL A 120 10.99 8.12 -0.55
C VAL A 120 9.56 8.19 -0.04
N ARG A 121 9.10 9.32 0.51
CA ARG A 121 7.68 9.47 0.88
C ARG A 121 7.09 10.83 0.54
N LEU A 122 5.76 10.87 0.58
CA LEU A 122 4.94 12.08 0.53
C LEU A 122 4.10 12.17 1.80
N GLY A 123 4.00 13.37 2.35
CA GLY A 123 3.09 13.66 3.47
C GLY A 123 3.26 12.74 4.68
N ASP A 124 2.15 12.51 5.35
CA ASP A 124 1.99 11.58 6.46
C ASP A 124 0.73 10.73 6.19
N THR A 125 0.94 9.45 5.85
CA THR A 125 -0.15 8.53 5.51
C THR A 125 -0.97 8.15 6.74
N GLU A 126 -0.39 8.23 7.92
CA GLU A 126 -0.94 7.69 9.18
C GLU A 126 -1.77 8.73 9.96
N ASN A 127 -1.73 10.01 9.57
CA ASN A 127 -2.45 11.08 10.25
C ASN A 127 -3.50 11.76 9.34
N PRO A 128 -4.81 11.62 9.62
CA PRO A 128 -5.41 10.82 10.69
C PRO A 128 -5.34 9.31 10.43
N SER A 129 -5.44 8.52 11.49
CA SER A 129 -5.40 7.05 11.48
C SER A 129 -6.72 6.40 11.03
N THR A 130 -7.65 7.20 10.48
CA THR A 130 -8.95 6.78 9.98
C THR A 130 -9.08 7.03 8.48
N GLY A 131 -10.12 6.48 7.86
CA GLY A 131 -10.41 6.66 6.43
C GLY A 131 -10.16 5.41 5.60
N ILE A 132 -10.07 5.59 4.28
CA ILE A 132 -9.78 4.52 3.33
C ILE A 132 -8.34 4.62 2.87
N TYR A 133 -7.67 3.48 2.90
CA TYR A 133 -6.29 3.33 2.49
C TYR A 133 -6.22 2.51 1.20
N LEU A 134 -5.20 2.80 0.42
CA LEU A 134 -4.85 2.13 -0.81
C LEU A 134 -3.51 1.42 -0.60
N PHE A 135 -3.52 0.10 -0.78
CA PHE A 135 -2.34 -0.70 -1.08
C PHE A 135 -2.34 -0.98 -2.58
N ASN A 136 -1.62 -0.17 -3.36
CA ASN A 136 -1.51 -0.36 -4.79
C ASN A 136 -0.28 -1.21 -5.11
N HIS A 137 -0.49 -2.48 -5.43
CA HIS A 137 0.58 -3.39 -5.77
C HIS A 137 1.03 -3.11 -7.20
N PHE A 138 2.32 -2.83 -7.40
CA PHE A 138 2.85 -2.53 -8.72
C PHE A 138 3.68 -3.68 -9.26
N LEU A 139 3.30 -4.18 -10.44
CA LEU A 139 4.19 -4.97 -11.28
C LEU A 139 5.06 -4.02 -12.10
N ALA A 140 6.35 -4.30 -12.20
CA ALA A 140 7.31 -3.57 -13.02
C ALA A 140 8.56 -4.45 -13.26
N PRO A 141 9.50 -4.05 -14.15
CA PRO A 141 10.74 -4.79 -14.36
C PRO A 141 11.60 -4.89 -13.09
N ASP A 142 11.65 -3.83 -12.29
CA ASP A 142 12.43 -3.73 -11.05
C ASP A 142 11.89 -2.59 -10.16
N SER A 143 12.26 -2.59 -8.88
CA SER A 143 11.78 -1.60 -7.90
C SER A 143 12.27 -0.17 -8.15
N GLU A 144 13.46 0.01 -8.72
CA GLU A 144 14.03 1.35 -8.96
C GLU A 144 13.25 2.06 -10.09
N THR A 145 13.06 1.37 -11.21
CA THR A 145 12.21 1.82 -12.33
C THR A 145 10.79 2.12 -11.86
N ALA A 146 10.26 1.29 -10.96
CA ALA A 146 8.90 1.44 -10.43
C ALA A 146 8.77 2.68 -9.53
N VAL A 147 9.74 2.93 -8.65
CA VAL A 147 9.78 4.13 -7.79
C VAL A 147 9.90 5.39 -8.64
N ASP A 148 10.69 5.38 -9.71
CA ASP A 148 10.78 6.53 -10.64
C ASP A 148 9.49 6.76 -11.42
N GLY A 149 8.83 5.69 -11.86
CA GLY A 149 7.51 5.79 -12.47
C GLY A 149 6.46 6.35 -11.50
N TRP A 150 6.50 5.96 -10.22
CA TRP A 150 5.68 6.55 -9.16
C TRP A 150 5.96 8.06 -8.98
N LYS A 151 7.24 8.47 -8.87
CA LYS A 151 7.61 9.90 -8.78
C LYS A 151 7.08 10.70 -9.98
N SER A 152 7.11 10.09 -11.17
CA SER A 152 6.70 10.73 -12.42
C SER A 152 5.19 11.05 -12.49
N VAL A 153 4.36 10.36 -11.70
CA VAL A 153 2.90 10.57 -11.64
C VAL A 153 2.44 11.26 -10.36
N ALA A 154 3.32 11.37 -9.34
CA ALA A 154 2.97 11.89 -8.03
C ALA A 154 2.35 13.29 -8.06
N GLY A 155 2.89 14.21 -8.88
CA GLY A 155 2.34 15.56 -9.03
C GLY A 155 0.89 15.58 -9.53
N TRP A 156 0.53 14.67 -10.44
CA TRP A 156 -0.85 14.54 -10.90
C TRP A 156 -1.76 14.06 -9.76
N TYR A 157 -1.33 13.09 -8.97
CA TYR A 157 -2.11 12.56 -7.87
C TYR A 157 -2.32 13.58 -6.75
N THR A 158 -1.31 14.39 -6.43
CA THR A 158 -1.44 15.49 -5.46
C THR A 158 -2.40 16.57 -5.99
N GLU A 159 -2.19 17.07 -7.21
CA GLU A 159 -2.99 18.19 -7.73
C GLU A 159 -4.41 17.82 -8.17
N LYS A 160 -4.62 16.60 -8.71
CA LYS A 160 -5.90 16.21 -9.32
C LYS A 160 -6.66 15.18 -8.50
N ALA A 161 -5.96 14.32 -7.76
CA ALA A 161 -6.60 13.28 -6.96
C ALA A 161 -6.64 13.59 -5.46
N GLY A 162 -5.98 14.66 -5.01
CA GLY A 162 -5.93 15.05 -3.60
C GLY A 162 -5.16 14.05 -2.72
N VAL A 163 -4.26 13.27 -3.32
CA VAL A 163 -3.39 12.33 -2.60
C VAL A 163 -2.09 13.06 -2.28
N ASP A 164 -2.03 13.61 -1.08
CA ASP A 164 -0.91 14.39 -0.54
C ASP A 164 0.04 13.57 0.34
N ASN A 165 -0.30 12.30 0.56
CA ASN A 165 0.41 11.34 1.37
C ASN A 165 0.60 10.03 0.60
N SER A 166 1.77 9.40 0.72
CA SER A 166 2.08 8.15 0.01
C SER A 166 3.44 7.62 0.43
N ILE A 167 3.52 6.31 0.71
CA ILE A 167 4.72 5.58 1.11
C ILE A 167 4.85 4.37 0.18
N PRO A 168 5.74 4.38 -0.84
CA PRO A 168 6.13 3.17 -1.54
C PRO A 168 6.87 2.23 -0.57
N LEU A 169 6.38 1.01 -0.43
CA LEU A 169 6.98 -0.10 0.31
C LEU A 169 7.79 -0.95 -0.67
N ARG A 170 9.10 -0.73 -0.73
CA ARG A 170 9.98 -1.45 -1.64
C ARG A 170 10.50 -2.72 -0.96
N PRO A 171 10.30 -3.92 -1.54
CA PRO A 171 10.76 -5.16 -0.96
C PRO A 171 12.28 -5.19 -0.74
N LEU A 172 12.69 -5.76 0.39
CA LEU A 172 14.09 -6.06 0.71
C LEU A 172 14.53 -7.44 0.24
N GLU A 173 13.56 -8.29 -0.10
CA GLU A 173 13.72 -9.67 -0.55
C GLU A 173 12.99 -9.86 -1.89
N GLU A 174 13.14 -11.03 -2.51
CA GLU A 174 12.39 -11.36 -3.73
C GLU A 174 10.88 -11.24 -3.50
N SER A 175 10.18 -10.59 -4.43
CA SER A 175 8.76 -10.28 -4.29
C SER A 175 8.05 -10.33 -5.64
N PRO A 176 6.77 -10.75 -5.68
CA PRO A 176 5.96 -10.68 -6.90
C PRO A 176 5.65 -9.24 -7.33
N TYR A 177 5.88 -8.25 -6.47
CA TYR A 177 5.61 -6.84 -6.73
C TYR A 177 6.90 -6.02 -6.66
N ALA A 178 7.07 -5.08 -7.58
CA ALA A 178 8.20 -4.17 -7.56
C ALA A 178 8.15 -3.21 -6.35
N PHE A 179 6.95 -2.80 -5.95
CA PHE A 179 6.65 -2.19 -4.65
C PHE A 179 5.14 -2.19 -4.39
N ILE A 180 4.75 -1.90 -3.15
CA ILE A 180 3.36 -1.66 -2.79
C ILE A 180 3.22 -0.20 -2.36
N ASN A 181 2.40 0.58 -3.06
CA ASN A 181 2.14 1.96 -2.63
C ASN A 181 1.12 1.98 -1.50
N TYR A 182 1.50 2.51 -0.36
CA TYR A 182 0.61 2.73 0.77
C TYR A 182 0.22 4.20 0.89
N ALA A 183 -1.06 4.52 0.72
CA ALA A 183 -1.57 5.89 0.77
C ALA A 183 -3.00 5.94 1.32
N ARG A 184 -3.35 7.02 2.01
CA ARG A 184 -4.73 7.36 2.35
C ARG A 184 -5.36 8.13 1.20
N ILE A 185 -6.54 7.68 0.78
CA ILE A 185 -7.27 8.31 -0.34
C ILE A 185 -8.34 9.28 0.19
N PRO A 186 -8.66 10.36 -0.55
CA PRO A 186 -9.80 11.19 -0.21
C PRO A 186 -11.12 10.51 -0.59
N GLY A 187 -12.13 10.68 0.27
CA GLY A 187 -13.47 10.16 0.04
C GLY A 187 -13.59 8.65 0.25
N ASN A 188 -14.38 7.98 -0.60
CA ASN A 188 -14.64 6.54 -0.52
C ASN A 188 -13.97 5.76 -1.67
N ALA A 189 -13.83 4.44 -1.51
CA ALA A 189 -13.11 3.57 -2.44
C ALA A 189 -13.66 3.60 -3.89
N PRO A 190 -14.96 3.37 -4.15
CA PRO A 190 -15.50 3.43 -5.51
C PRO A 190 -15.33 4.80 -6.17
N SER A 191 -15.65 5.89 -5.45
CA SER A 191 -15.53 7.25 -5.98
C SER A 191 -14.10 7.61 -6.32
N PHE A 192 -13.11 7.16 -5.54
CA PHE A 192 -11.71 7.40 -5.86
C PHE A 192 -11.25 6.66 -7.12
N LEU A 193 -11.54 5.35 -7.23
CA LEU A 193 -11.11 4.54 -8.38
C LEU A 193 -11.79 4.93 -9.68
N LEU A 194 -13.10 5.19 -9.67
CA LEU A 194 -13.83 5.62 -10.86
C LEU A 194 -13.53 7.08 -11.17
N GLY A 195 -13.43 7.92 -10.14
CA GLY A 195 -13.17 9.35 -10.28
C GLY A 195 -11.84 9.65 -10.95
N GLN A 196 -10.78 8.86 -10.69
CA GLN A 196 -9.51 9.06 -11.41
C GLN A 196 -9.63 8.83 -12.91
N LEU A 197 -10.44 7.86 -13.37
CA LEU A 197 -10.61 7.58 -14.81
C LEU A 197 -11.31 8.74 -15.52
N ALA A 198 -12.23 9.41 -14.84
CA ALA A 198 -12.95 10.57 -15.36
C ALA A 198 -12.13 11.86 -15.32
N ARG A 199 -11.02 11.92 -14.58
CA ARG A 199 -10.22 13.14 -14.44
C ARG A 199 -9.43 13.46 -15.71
N PRO A 200 -9.39 14.74 -16.13
CA PRO A 200 -8.65 15.15 -17.32
C PRO A 200 -7.19 14.66 -17.28
N SER A 201 -6.76 14.09 -18.41
CA SER A 201 -5.41 13.56 -18.65
C SER A 201 -4.94 12.42 -17.76
N PHE A 202 -5.82 11.73 -17.03
CA PHE A 202 -5.46 10.46 -16.40
C PHE A 202 -4.85 9.48 -17.42
N HIS A 203 -5.48 9.34 -18.59
CA HIS A 203 -4.98 8.45 -19.65
C HIS A 203 -3.70 8.97 -20.31
N SER A 204 -3.70 10.23 -20.74
CA SER A 204 -2.56 10.80 -21.48
C SER A 204 -1.34 11.09 -20.62
N PHE A 205 -1.52 11.26 -19.30
CA PHE A 205 -0.44 11.53 -18.36
C PHE A 205 -0.11 10.29 -17.49
N VAL A 206 -1.03 9.87 -16.61
CA VAL A 206 -0.77 8.80 -15.63
C VAL A 206 -0.54 7.47 -16.33
N ARG A 207 -1.51 6.99 -17.13
CA ARG A 207 -1.38 5.68 -17.80
C ARG A 207 -0.20 5.65 -18.78
N SER A 208 0.02 6.74 -19.51
CA SER A 208 1.14 6.85 -20.45
C SER A 208 2.50 6.73 -19.75
N ARG A 209 2.69 7.44 -18.63
CA ARG A 209 3.91 7.37 -17.83
C ARG A 209 4.11 6.01 -17.17
N LEU A 210 3.09 5.47 -16.51
CA LEU A 210 3.17 4.11 -15.93
C LEU A 210 3.55 3.08 -17.00
N LYS A 211 2.93 3.13 -18.19
CA LYS A 211 3.28 2.25 -19.31
C LYS A 211 4.73 2.42 -19.77
N LYS A 212 5.24 3.66 -19.82
CA LYS A 212 6.65 3.94 -20.17
C LYS A 212 7.63 3.28 -19.20
N HIS A 213 7.26 3.17 -17.93
CA HIS A 213 8.02 2.48 -16.89
C HIS A 213 7.69 0.98 -16.78
N GLY A 214 6.90 0.41 -17.70
CA GLY A 214 6.49 -0.99 -17.65
C GLY A 214 5.59 -1.33 -16.45
N MET A 215 4.94 -0.33 -15.85
CA MET A 215 4.20 -0.49 -14.61
C MET A 215 2.74 -0.88 -14.82
N THR A 216 2.28 -1.85 -14.02
CA THR A 216 0.86 -2.20 -13.90
C THR A 216 0.42 -2.03 -12.45
N ALA A 217 -0.67 -1.29 -12.24
CA ALA A 217 -1.25 -1.02 -10.93
C ALA A 217 -2.34 -2.07 -10.59
N LEU A 218 -2.27 -2.62 -9.38
CA LEU A 218 -3.22 -3.57 -8.80
C LEU A 218 -3.71 -3.01 -7.44
N PRO A 219 -4.69 -2.07 -7.47
CA PRO A 219 -5.16 -1.37 -6.27
C PRO A 219 -6.04 -2.24 -5.38
N LEU A 220 -5.63 -2.39 -4.11
CA LEU A 220 -6.43 -2.94 -3.02
C LEU A 220 -6.86 -1.81 -2.07
N LEU A 221 -8.17 -1.62 -1.87
CA LEU A 221 -8.69 -0.57 -1.01
C LEU A 221 -9.16 -1.19 0.30
N VAL A 222 -8.69 -0.63 1.40
CA VAL A 222 -8.87 -1.19 2.74
C VAL A 222 -9.30 -0.11 3.72
N ARG A 223 -9.84 -0.52 4.86
CA ARG A 223 -10.11 0.33 6.02
C ARG A 223 -9.40 -0.26 7.24
N PRO A 224 -8.88 0.56 8.16
CA PRO A 224 -8.33 0.06 9.42
C PRO A 224 -9.45 -0.61 10.22
N VAL A 225 -9.09 -1.66 10.97
CA VAL A 225 -10.03 -2.38 11.85
C VAL A 225 -9.53 -2.47 13.25
#